data_AF-A0A6V7Y9B3-F1
#
_entry.id   AF-A0A6V7Y9B3-F1
#
_cell.length_a   1.000
_cell.length_b   1.000
_cell.length_c   1.000
_cell.angle_alpha   90.00
_cell.angle_beta   90.00
_cell.angle_gamma   90.00
#
_symmetry.space_group_name_H-M   'P 1'
#
loop_
_entity.id
_entity.type
_entity.pdbx_description
1 polymer ?
#
loop_
_entity_poly.entity_id
_entity_poly.type
_entity_poly.pdbx_seq_one_letter_code
_entity_poly.pdbx_strand_id
1 'polypeptide(L)'
;FIFKVFIFDCLGHYKPCFKYGPKNYNSPLLLYFDGSHFNGVTCTGGLFGQPYCLECETVYSHPKTHSTTCRAKCLNCSRIGPLFPCPPRNNFFKKCNGCSKRFNNENCFNHHLISNFCRTSKKCELCGVIWDYRNRKAGACL
;
A
#
# COMPACT_ATOMS: atom_id res chain seq x y z
N PHE A 1 -1.16 19.54 4.21
CA PHE A 1 -0.36 18.58 5.01
C PHE A 1 -1.33 17.78 5.87
N ILE A 2 -1.35 16.45 5.78
CA ILE A 2 -2.29 15.60 6.56
C ILE A 2 -1.48 14.50 7.23
N PHE A 3 -1.35 14.57 8.55
CA PHE A 3 -0.52 13.65 9.32
C PHE A 3 -1.34 12.59 10.04
N LYS A 4 -0.68 11.47 10.35
CA LYS A 4 -1.22 10.43 11.23
C LYS A 4 -0.13 9.98 12.20
N VAL A 5 -0.46 9.96 13.49
CA VAL A 5 0.45 9.58 14.57
C VAL A 5 0.31 8.08 14.83
N PHE A 6 1.44 7.41 14.98
CA PHE A 6 1.57 6.04 15.40
C PHE A 6 2.47 5.99 16.63
N ILE A 7 1.94 5.49 17.74
CA ILE A 7 2.67 5.35 19.00
C ILE A 7 2.97 3.88 19.20
N PHE A 8 4.24 3.57 19.41
CA PHE A 8 4.74 2.26 19.81
C PHE A 8 5.22 2.33 21.25
N ASP A 9 5.23 1.20 21.93
CA ASP A 9 5.80 1.05 23.27
C ASP A 9 6.59 -0.26 23.35
N CYS A 10 7.19 -0.51 24.51
CA CYS A 10 7.96 -1.73 24.77
C CYS A 10 7.10 -3.00 24.86
N LEU A 11 5.78 -2.88 24.91
CA LEU A 11 4.83 -4.00 25.02
C LEU A 11 4.30 -4.44 23.64
N GLY A 12 4.37 -3.55 22.65
CA GLY A 12 3.83 -3.74 21.31
C GLY A 12 4.73 -4.56 20.40
N HIS A 13 4.40 -5.84 20.22
CA HIS A 13 4.97 -6.75 19.21
C HIS A 13 4.62 -6.31 17.76
N TYR A 14 5.27 -5.25 17.29
CA TYR A 14 5.13 -4.65 15.94
C TYR A 14 3.81 -3.96 15.63
N LYS A 15 2.90 -3.80 16.59
CA LYS A 15 1.67 -3.02 16.40
C LYS A 15 1.73 -1.73 17.21
N PRO A 16 1.34 -0.58 16.64
CA PRO A 16 1.20 0.65 17.40
C PRO A 16 0.13 0.45 18.48
N CYS A 17 0.47 0.78 19.74
CA CYS A 17 -0.47 0.75 20.85
C CYS A 17 -1.54 1.84 20.73
N PHE A 18 -1.21 2.94 20.04
CA PHE A 18 -2.15 4.02 19.78
C PHE A 18 -1.96 4.63 18.38
N LYS A 19 -3.07 5.11 17.79
CA LYS A 19 -3.10 5.75 16.47
C LYS A 19 -4.02 6.97 16.52
N TYR A 20 -3.56 8.11 16.01
CA TYR A 20 -4.36 9.34 15.95
C TYR A 20 -4.27 10.00 14.57
N GLY A 21 -5.39 10.51 14.09
CA GLY A 21 -5.50 11.18 12.79
C GLY A 21 -6.31 10.40 11.75
N PRO A 22 -6.52 11.00 10.56
CA PRO A 22 -7.41 10.45 9.53
C PRO A 22 -6.86 9.18 8.89
N LYS A 23 -7.75 8.38 8.28
CA LYS A 23 -7.34 7.23 7.46
C LYS A 23 -6.51 7.64 6.24
N ASN A 24 -6.87 8.75 5.60
CA ASN A 24 -6.17 9.29 4.44
C ASN A 24 -5.12 10.30 4.89
N TYR A 25 -3.87 9.86 5.02
CA TYR A 25 -2.75 10.70 5.44
C TYR A 25 -1.59 10.56 4.44
N ASN A 26 -0.71 11.56 4.40
CA ASN A 26 0.50 11.51 3.57
C ASN A 26 1.80 11.66 4.38
N SER A 27 1.69 11.95 5.67
CA SER A 27 2.83 12.21 6.55
C SER A 27 2.70 11.40 7.85
N PRO A 28 3.27 10.19 7.94
CA PRO A 28 3.29 9.45 9.19
C PRO A 28 4.20 10.13 10.22
N LEU A 29 3.71 10.29 11.45
CA LEU A 29 4.50 10.69 12.62
C LEU A 29 4.63 9.47 13.53
N LEU A 30 5.85 9.15 13.94
CA LEU A 30 6.15 7.95 14.69
C LEU A 30 6.72 8.34 16.05
N LEU A 31 6.10 7.83 17.11
CA LEU A 31 6.52 8.06 18.48
C LEU A 31 6.77 6.71 19.17
N TYR A 32 7.77 6.68 20.04
CA TYR A 32 8.05 5.56 20.92
C TYR A 32 7.90 6.00 22.38
N PHE A 33 7.05 5.33 23.14
CA PHE A 33 6.85 5.56 24.56
C PHE A 33 7.61 4.54 25.39
N ASP A 34 8.54 5.01 26.22
CA ASP A 34 9.36 4.14 27.09
C ASP A 34 8.75 3.86 28.47
N GLY A 35 7.53 4.35 28.72
CA GLY A 35 6.87 4.30 30.04
C GLY A 35 6.91 5.65 30.77
N SER A 36 7.74 6.59 30.33
CA SER A 36 7.89 7.92 30.94
C SER A 36 7.92 9.07 29.92
N HIS A 37 8.47 8.84 28.73
CA HIS A 37 8.73 9.88 27.73
C HIS A 37 8.37 9.40 26.31
N PHE A 38 7.97 10.36 25.45
CA PHE A 38 7.74 10.11 24.03
C PHE A 38 8.95 10.53 23.20
N ASN A 39 9.55 9.55 22.53
CA ASN A 39 10.69 9.75 21.66
C ASN A 39 10.25 9.78 20.20
N GLY A 40 10.75 10.74 19.42
CA GLY A 40 10.51 10.80 17.98
C GLY A 40 11.27 9.69 17.24
N VAL A 41 10.58 8.93 16.40
CA VAL A 41 11.19 7.88 15.58
C VAL A 41 11.36 8.38 14.15
N THR A 42 12.61 8.58 13.73
CA THR A 42 12.94 9.08 12.39
C THR A 42 12.99 7.96 11.34
N CYS A 43 13.28 6.72 11.75
CA CYS A 43 13.31 5.56 10.87
C CYS A 43 12.66 4.33 11.54
N THR A 44 11.61 3.77 10.91
CA THR A 44 10.93 2.57 11.41
C THR A 44 11.86 1.36 11.49
N GLY A 45 12.83 1.27 10.58
CA GLY A 45 13.83 0.20 10.56
C GLY A 45 14.69 0.15 11.82
N GLY A 46 14.98 1.31 12.43
CA GLY A 46 15.74 1.38 13.67
C GLY A 46 14.97 0.83 14.86
N LEU A 47 13.65 1.06 14.91
CA LEU A 47 12.80 0.60 16.01
C LEU A 47 12.68 -0.93 16.08
N PHE A 48 12.69 -1.60 14.92
CA PHE A 48 12.43 -3.05 14.84
C PHE A 48 13.62 -3.86 14.34
N GLY A 49 14.75 -3.22 14.03
CA GLY A 49 15.90 -3.85 13.39
C GLY A 49 15.64 -4.36 11.97
N GLN A 50 14.44 -4.13 11.42
CA GLN A 50 14.00 -4.60 10.11
C GLN A 50 13.05 -3.58 9.45
N PRO A 51 12.98 -3.55 8.11
CA PRO A 51 11.96 -2.77 7.41
C PRO A 51 10.56 -3.10 7.93
N TYR A 52 9.76 -2.06 8.14
CA TYR A 52 8.43 -2.17 8.72
C TYR A 52 7.40 -1.42 7.89
N CYS A 53 6.26 -2.07 7.65
CA CYS A 53 5.16 -1.50 6.91
C CYS A 53 4.07 -1.02 7.87
N LEU A 54 3.87 0.30 7.97
CA LEU A 54 2.82 0.90 8.80
C LEU A 54 1.41 0.42 8.42
N GLU A 55 1.18 0.19 7.14
CA GLU A 55 -0.12 -0.19 6.60
C GLU A 55 -0.43 -1.67 6.77
N CYS A 56 0.59 -2.52 6.85
CA CYS A 56 0.43 -3.96 7.14
C CYS A 56 0.67 -4.28 8.61
N GLU A 57 1.24 -3.34 9.36
CA GLU A 57 1.62 -3.48 10.77
C GLU A 57 2.48 -4.72 11.02
N THR A 58 3.50 -4.87 10.18
CA THR A 58 4.42 -6.02 10.20
C THR A 58 5.81 -5.61 9.73
N VAL A 59 6.81 -6.27 10.28
CA VAL A 59 8.16 -6.30 9.71
C VAL A 59 8.20 -7.17 8.46
N TYR A 60 9.19 -6.94 7.59
CA TYR A 60 9.46 -7.76 6.42
C TYR A 60 10.95 -7.76 6.05
N SER A 61 11.43 -8.91 5.58
CA SER A 61 12.83 -9.08 5.16
C SER A 61 13.08 -8.73 3.69
N HIS A 62 12.06 -8.92 2.83
CA HIS A 62 12.21 -8.77 1.38
C HIS A 62 11.20 -7.75 0.84
N PRO A 63 11.66 -6.50 0.55
CA PRO A 63 10.80 -5.45 0.04
C PRO A 63 10.02 -5.85 -1.21
N LYS A 64 10.65 -6.58 -2.14
CA LYS A 64 10.01 -7.07 -3.37
C LYS A 64 8.84 -8.01 -3.07
N THR A 65 9.02 -8.97 -2.16
CA THR A 65 7.97 -9.91 -1.78
C THR A 65 6.82 -9.19 -1.07
N HIS A 66 7.13 -8.37 -0.07
CA HIS A 66 6.13 -7.60 0.66
C HIS A 66 5.32 -6.69 -0.27
N SER A 67 5.99 -6.05 -1.23
CA SER A 67 5.33 -5.16 -2.19
C SER A 67 4.16 -5.84 -2.92
N THR A 68 4.22 -7.15 -3.14
CA THR A 68 3.18 -7.88 -3.88
C THR A 68 1.90 -8.10 -3.08
N THR A 69 2.01 -8.23 -1.76
CA THR A 69 0.92 -8.54 -0.82
C THR A 69 0.57 -7.37 0.10
N CYS A 70 1.27 -6.24 -0.02
CA CYS A 70 1.06 -5.07 0.82
C CYS A 70 -0.39 -4.55 0.71
N ARG A 71 -1.05 -4.32 1.86
CA ARG A 71 -2.41 -3.74 1.92
C ARG A 71 -2.50 -2.36 1.28
N ALA A 72 -1.39 -1.62 1.35
CA ALA A 72 -1.25 -0.31 0.74
C ALA A 72 -0.77 -0.36 -0.71
N LYS A 73 -0.97 -1.47 -1.43
CA LYS A 73 -0.72 -1.56 -2.87
C LYS A 73 -2.00 -1.27 -3.64
N CYS A 74 -1.92 -0.44 -4.67
CA CYS A 74 -2.98 -0.32 -5.66
C CYS A 74 -2.91 -1.50 -6.66
N LEU A 75 -3.93 -2.35 -6.70
CA LEU A 75 -4.01 -3.46 -7.67
C LEU A 75 -4.14 -3.01 -9.13
N ASN A 76 -4.51 -1.74 -9.36
CA ASN A 76 -4.68 -1.18 -10.70
C ASN A 76 -3.40 -0.57 -11.28
N CYS A 77 -2.56 0.09 -10.48
CA CYS A 77 -1.33 0.76 -10.95
C CYS A 77 -0.03 0.33 -10.25
N SER A 78 -0.10 -0.63 -9.32
CA SER A 78 1.01 -1.20 -8.54
C SER A 78 1.79 -0.25 -7.62
N ARG A 79 1.40 1.03 -7.51
CA ARG A 79 2.00 1.95 -6.52
C ARG A 79 1.65 1.54 -5.09
N ILE A 80 2.56 1.87 -4.17
CA ILE A 80 2.52 1.45 -2.77
C ILE A 80 2.77 2.66 -1.86
N GLY A 81 2.09 2.70 -0.72
CA GLY A 81 2.25 3.74 0.29
C GLY A 81 0.92 4.19 0.91
N PRO A 82 0.95 5.14 1.86
CA PRO A 82 -0.20 5.48 2.71
C PRO A 82 -1.38 6.10 1.95
N LEU A 83 -1.19 6.52 0.69
CA LEU A 83 -2.24 7.06 -0.18
C LEU A 83 -2.86 6.01 -1.12
N PHE A 84 -2.54 4.72 -0.91
CA PHE A 84 -2.98 3.62 -1.75
C PHE A 84 -3.76 2.58 -0.92
N PRO A 85 -4.74 1.87 -1.50
CA PRO A 85 -5.16 1.87 -2.90
C PRO A 85 -5.67 3.23 -3.40
N CYS A 86 -5.43 3.55 -4.68
CA CYS A 86 -5.83 4.83 -5.25
C CYS A 86 -7.33 5.10 -5.02
N PRO A 87 -7.71 6.14 -4.26
CA PRO A 87 -9.11 6.45 -4.01
C PRO A 87 -9.78 7.02 -5.27
N PRO A 88 -11.10 6.85 -5.44
CA PRO A 88 -11.86 7.53 -6.48
C PRO A 88 -11.68 9.05 -6.40
N ARG A 89 -11.60 9.73 -7.56
CA ARG A 89 -11.53 11.20 -7.65
C ARG A 89 -12.28 11.73 -8.86
N ASN A 90 -12.92 12.89 -8.70
CA ASN A 90 -13.46 13.73 -9.78
C ASN A 90 -14.40 13.00 -10.75
N ASN A 91 -15.19 12.02 -10.28
CA ASN A 91 -16.07 11.19 -11.11
C ASN A 91 -15.39 10.59 -12.35
N PHE A 92 -14.07 10.41 -12.31
CA PHE A 92 -13.33 9.84 -13.41
C PHE A 92 -13.73 8.38 -13.61
N PHE A 93 -13.88 7.93 -14.85
CA PHE A 93 -14.09 6.53 -15.17
C PHE A 93 -13.49 6.18 -16.53
N LYS A 94 -12.40 5.41 -16.55
CA LYS A 94 -11.82 4.88 -17.80
C LYS A 94 -11.48 3.40 -17.68
N LYS A 95 -11.70 2.64 -18.76
CA LYS A 95 -11.24 1.25 -18.91
C LYS A 95 -9.92 1.25 -19.69
N CYS A 96 -8.96 0.44 -19.27
CA CYS A 96 -7.75 0.19 -20.06
C CYS A 96 -8.02 -0.90 -21.11
N ASN A 97 -7.73 -0.61 -22.37
CA ASN A 97 -7.95 -1.55 -23.48
C ASN A 97 -7.01 -2.78 -23.44
N GLY A 98 -5.83 -2.67 -22.84
CA GLY A 98 -4.83 -3.76 -22.81
C GLY A 98 -5.00 -4.78 -21.68
N CYS A 99 -5.79 -4.46 -20.64
CA CYS A 99 -5.89 -5.28 -19.43
C CYS A 99 -7.29 -5.32 -18.79
N SER A 100 -8.26 -4.63 -19.37
CA SER A 100 -9.66 -4.58 -18.94
C SER A 100 -9.92 -4.04 -17.52
N LYS A 101 -8.90 -3.49 -16.87
CA LYS A 101 -9.04 -2.79 -15.58
C LYS A 101 -9.79 -1.47 -15.77
N ARG A 102 -10.60 -1.14 -14.76
CA ARG A 102 -11.37 0.11 -14.67
C ARG A 102 -10.76 1.01 -13.61
N PHE A 103 -10.66 2.29 -13.91
CA PHE A 103 -9.99 3.29 -13.10
C PHE A 103 -10.98 4.40 -12.78
N ASN A 104 -11.03 4.77 -11.51
CA ASN A 104 -11.85 5.85 -10.97
C ASN A 104 -11.02 7.08 -10.53
N ASN A 105 -9.76 7.12 -10.97
CA ASN A 105 -8.78 8.13 -10.60
C ASN A 105 -7.84 8.34 -11.79
N GLU A 106 -7.83 9.55 -12.34
CA GLU A 106 -7.05 9.90 -13.54
C GLU A 106 -5.55 9.70 -13.32
N ASN A 107 -5.02 10.14 -12.18
CA ASN A 107 -3.61 9.96 -11.85
C ASN A 107 -3.23 8.47 -11.76
N CYS A 108 -4.14 7.62 -11.26
CA CYS A 108 -3.96 6.16 -11.27
C CYS A 108 -3.92 5.59 -12.68
N PHE A 109 -4.80 6.07 -13.57
CA PHE A 109 -4.87 5.64 -14.96
C PHE A 109 -3.62 6.07 -15.74
N ASN A 110 -3.22 7.33 -15.64
CA ASN A 110 -2.04 7.86 -16.33
C ASN A 110 -0.76 7.15 -15.87
N HIS A 111 -0.58 6.96 -14.56
CA HIS A 111 0.55 6.17 -14.05
C HIS A 111 0.52 4.72 -14.58
N HIS A 112 -0.66 4.10 -14.63
CA HIS A 112 -0.81 2.75 -15.15
C HIS A 112 -0.37 2.64 -16.63
N LEU A 113 -0.68 3.64 -17.46
CA LEU A 113 -0.23 3.70 -18.85
C LEU A 113 1.29 3.92 -18.95
N ILE A 114 1.83 4.92 -18.24
CA ILE A 114 3.26 5.26 -18.26
C ILE A 114 4.13 4.08 -17.79
N SER A 115 3.73 3.42 -16.70
CA SER A 115 4.45 2.26 -16.15
C SER A 115 4.28 0.98 -16.97
N ASN A 116 3.44 0.98 -18.01
CA ASN A 116 3.09 -0.20 -18.80
C ASN A 116 2.61 -1.39 -17.93
N PHE A 117 2.00 -1.12 -16.78
CA PHE A 117 1.59 -2.18 -15.84
C PHE A 117 0.52 -3.11 -16.41
N CYS A 118 -0.28 -2.64 -17.38
CA CYS A 118 -1.24 -3.48 -18.13
C CYS A 118 -0.61 -4.69 -18.82
N ARG A 119 0.68 -4.61 -19.19
CA ARG A 119 1.39 -5.75 -19.78
C ARG A 119 1.47 -6.89 -18.77
N THR A 120 1.72 -6.54 -17.50
CA THR A 120 1.98 -7.47 -16.40
C THR A 120 0.76 -7.95 -15.67
N SER A 121 -0.25 -7.11 -15.53
CA SER A 121 -1.42 -7.46 -14.76
C SER A 121 -2.71 -7.17 -15.50
N LYS A 122 -3.53 -8.22 -15.61
CA LYS A 122 -4.80 -8.24 -16.35
C LYS A 122 -5.96 -8.53 -15.42
N LYS A 123 -7.15 -8.12 -15.83
CA LYS A 123 -8.41 -8.39 -15.13
C LYS A 123 -9.33 -9.18 -16.06
N CYS A 124 -9.93 -10.26 -15.57
CA CYS A 124 -10.91 -11.03 -16.34
C CYS A 124 -12.22 -10.25 -16.37
N GLU A 125 -12.85 -10.20 -17.54
CA GLU A 125 -14.13 -9.54 -17.71
C GLU A 125 -15.30 -10.37 -17.16
N LEU A 126 -15.15 -11.70 -17.13
CA LEU A 126 -16.15 -12.63 -16.61
C LEU A 126 -16.10 -12.73 -15.08
N CYS A 127 -14.95 -13.12 -14.53
CA CYS A 127 -14.77 -13.43 -13.11
C CYS A 127 -14.28 -12.23 -12.29
N GLY A 128 -13.83 -11.14 -12.92
CA GLY A 128 -13.33 -9.94 -12.23
C GLY A 128 -11.98 -10.09 -11.52
N VAL A 129 -11.43 -11.30 -11.47
CA VAL A 129 -10.13 -11.62 -10.86
C VAL A 129 -9.01 -10.86 -11.57
N ILE A 130 -8.05 -10.36 -10.78
CA ILE A 130 -6.83 -9.72 -11.27
C ILE A 130 -5.67 -10.69 -11.09
N TRP A 131 -4.96 -11.01 -12.17
CA TRP A 131 -3.72 -11.79 -12.13
C TRP A 131 -2.53 -10.96 -12.59
N ASP A 132 -1.33 -11.43 -12.22
CA ASP A 132 -0.05 -10.89 -12.64
C ASP A 132 0.75 -12.03 -13.30
N TYR A 133 1.12 -11.90 -14.58
CA TYR A 133 1.81 -12.99 -15.30
C TYR A 133 3.18 -13.31 -14.70
N ARG A 134 3.78 -12.38 -13.94
CA ARG A 134 5.06 -12.61 -13.27
C ARG A 134 4.92 -13.51 -12.05
N ASN A 135 3.72 -13.66 -11.53
CA ASN A 135 3.41 -14.49 -10.37
C ASN A 135 2.64 -15.72 -10.86
N ARG A 136 3.36 -16.80 -11.19
CA ARG A 136 2.84 -18.07 -11.77
C ARG A 136 1.77 -18.81 -10.92
N LYS A 137 1.29 -18.22 -9.82
CA LYS A 137 0.33 -18.82 -8.88
C LYS A 137 -1.13 -18.41 -9.09
N ALA A 138 -1.43 -17.45 -9.96
CA ALA A 138 -2.82 -17.06 -10.23
C ALA A 138 -3.26 -17.62 -11.58
N GLY A 139 -4.03 -18.71 -11.53
CA GLY A 139 -4.61 -19.37 -12.70
C GLY A 139 -5.32 -18.36 -13.60
N ALA A 140 -5.10 -18.49 -14.90
CA ALA A 140 -6.03 -17.95 -15.88
C ALA A 140 -7.42 -18.52 -15.55
N CYS A 141 -8.46 -17.69 -15.60
CA CYS A 141 -9.83 -18.21 -15.70
C CYS A 141 -9.83 -19.06 -17.00
N LEU A 142 -9.68 -20.39 -16.82
CA LEU A 142 -9.85 -21.42 -17.85
C LEU A 142 -11.33 -21.49 -18.21
#